data_AF-A0A0N0X8Y2-F1
#
_entry.id   AF-A0A0N0X8Y2-F1
#
_cell.length_a   1.000
_cell.length_b   1.000
_cell.length_c   1.000
_cell.angle_alpha   90.00
_cell.angle_beta   90.00
_cell.angle_gamma   90.00
#
_symmetry.space_group_name_H-M   'P 1'
#
loop_
_entity.id
_entity.type
_entity.pdbx_description
1 polymer ?
#
loop_
_entity_poly.entity_id
_entity_poly.type
_entity_poly.pdbx_seq_one_letter_code
_entity_poly.pdbx_strand_id
1 'polypeptide(L)'
;MTTLVGYYDPEMTLRSYIYPALHGAYGFLYDDDTGLNDDDCFLWVESPGESRRFKLDSIRLKSGVMNAFHINIAESSQRRTVSIVCKGEILSSRYVFAAEVPLTYTVNGE
;
A
#
# COMPACT_ATOMS: atom_id res chain seq x y z
N MET A 1 -8.39 -6.70 8.17
CA MET A 1 -7.74 -5.92 7.09
C MET A 1 -6.31 -5.56 7.49
N THR A 2 -5.49 -5.27 6.50
CA THR A 2 -4.15 -4.69 6.66
C THR A 2 -4.14 -3.32 5.96
N THR A 3 -3.82 -2.27 6.69
CA THR A 3 -3.73 -0.90 6.22
C THR A 3 -2.26 -0.55 5.93
N LEU A 4 -1.98 -0.24 4.68
CA LEU A 4 -0.67 0.20 4.19
C LEU A 4 -0.65 1.71 4.13
N VAL A 5 0.34 2.33 4.77
CA VAL A 5 0.51 3.79 4.81
C VAL A 5 1.96 4.18 4.56
N GLY A 6 2.15 5.32 3.92
CA GLY A 6 3.48 5.80 3.57
C GLY A 6 3.46 7.08 2.77
N TYR A 7 4.66 7.49 2.38
CA TYR A 7 4.90 8.65 1.55
C TYR A 7 5.72 8.28 0.33
N TYR A 8 5.43 8.94 -0.79
CA TYR A 8 6.15 8.76 -2.04
C TYR A 8 6.27 10.07 -2.81
N ASP A 9 7.27 10.14 -3.68
CA ASP A 9 7.49 11.29 -4.55
C ASP A 9 7.51 10.86 -6.02
N PRO A 10 6.49 11.19 -6.82
CA PRO A 10 6.45 10.86 -8.26
C PRO A 10 7.58 11.50 -9.07
N GLU A 11 8.17 12.59 -8.57
CA GLU A 11 9.33 13.23 -9.17
C GLU A 11 10.65 12.54 -8.80
N MET A 12 10.64 11.59 -7.86
CA MET A 12 11.79 10.79 -7.42
C MET A 12 12.96 11.62 -6.89
N THR A 13 12.67 12.79 -6.29
CA THR A 13 13.68 13.68 -5.70
C THR A 13 13.71 13.59 -4.17
N LEU A 14 12.60 13.18 -3.55
CA LEU A 14 12.48 12.94 -2.11
C LEU A 14 12.43 11.43 -1.84
N ARG A 15 12.99 11.02 -0.70
CA ARG A 15 13.07 9.61 -0.32
C ARG A 15 11.70 9.08 0.11
N SER A 16 11.16 8.15 -0.65
CA SER A 16 9.91 7.45 -0.34
C SER A 16 10.05 6.51 0.86
N TYR A 17 8.96 6.28 1.59
CA TYR A 17 8.96 5.44 2.80
C TYR A 17 7.62 4.72 3.01
N ILE A 18 7.69 3.45 3.37
CA ILE A 18 6.55 2.62 3.78
C ILE A 18 6.63 2.37 5.29
N TYR A 19 5.62 2.78 6.04
CA TYR A 19 5.53 2.50 7.47
C TYR A 19 5.21 1.03 7.75
N PRO A 20 5.45 0.53 8.97
CA PRO A 20 4.85 -0.73 9.41
C PRO A 20 3.35 -0.76 9.12
N ALA A 21 2.85 -1.90 8.65
CA ALA A 21 1.44 -2.06 8.36
C ALA A 21 0.60 -1.98 9.64
N LEU A 22 -0.60 -1.42 9.54
CA LEU A 22 -1.58 -1.38 10.62
C LEU A 22 -2.60 -2.51 10.40
N HIS A 23 -3.01 -3.18 11.46
CA HIS A 23 -3.93 -4.31 11.38
C HIS A 23 -5.25 -3.97 12.06
N GLY A 24 -6.36 -4.10 11.33
CA GLY A 24 -7.70 -3.77 11.81
C GLY A 24 -8.65 -4.95 11.67
N ALA A 25 -9.52 -5.15 12.67
CA ALA A 25 -10.48 -6.25 12.67
C ALA A 25 -11.61 -6.09 11.64
N TYR A 26 -11.94 -4.85 11.28
CA TYR A 26 -12.99 -4.52 10.32
C TYR A 26 -12.58 -3.32 9.46
N GLY A 27 -12.99 -3.32 8.20
CA GLY A 27 -12.78 -2.21 7.27
C GLY A 27 -13.03 -2.61 5.83
N PHE A 28 -13.11 -1.61 4.95
CA PHE A 28 -13.31 -1.78 3.52
C PHE A 28 -11.98 -1.98 2.79
N LEU A 29 -12.00 -2.82 1.77
CA LEU A 29 -10.84 -3.16 0.96
C LEU A 29 -10.92 -2.45 -0.39
N TYR A 30 -9.75 -2.22 -0.99
CA TYR A 30 -9.65 -1.79 -2.38
C TYR A 30 -9.35 -3.01 -3.26
N ASP A 31 -9.96 -3.01 -4.45
CA ASP A 31 -9.56 -3.92 -5.53
C ASP A 31 -8.27 -3.43 -6.18
N ASP A 32 -7.58 -4.32 -6.89
CA ASP A 32 -6.39 -3.97 -7.65
C ASP A 32 -6.75 -3.25 -8.95
N ASP A 33 -5.87 -2.35 -9.38
CA ASP A 33 -5.98 -1.60 -10.62
C ASP A 33 -5.35 -2.37 -11.78
N THR A 34 -6.03 -2.35 -12.92
CA THR A 34 -5.56 -2.93 -14.18
C THR A 34 -5.19 -1.84 -15.19
N GLY A 35 -4.38 -2.17 -16.20
CA GLY A 35 -4.03 -1.24 -17.28
C GLY A 35 -3.04 -0.13 -16.90
N LEU A 36 -2.24 -0.33 -15.84
CA LEU A 36 -1.13 0.56 -15.48
C LEU A 36 -0.04 0.54 -16.57
N ASN A 37 0.53 1.70 -16.86
CA ASN A 37 1.67 1.84 -17.77
C ASN A 37 2.97 2.10 -17.00
N ASP A 38 4.10 2.10 -17.71
CA ASP A 38 5.42 2.25 -17.10
C ASP A 38 5.63 3.62 -16.44
N ASP A 39 4.92 4.67 -16.88
CA ASP A 39 5.01 6.02 -16.33
C ASP A 39 4.15 6.20 -15.06
N ASP A 40 3.27 5.25 -14.73
CA ASP A 40 2.41 5.34 -13.56
C ASP A 40 3.20 5.13 -12.25
N CYS A 41 2.70 5.76 -11.18
CA CYS A 41 3.04 5.38 -9.82
C CYS A 41 2.01 4.38 -9.28
N PHE A 42 2.47 3.35 -8.59
CA PHE A 42 1.60 2.37 -7.94
C PHE A 42 2.25 1.71 -6.73
N LEU A 43 1.41 1.22 -5.82
CA LEU A 43 1.82 0.31 -4.77
C LEU A 43 1.70 -1.12 -5.30
N TRP A 44 2.80 -1.86 -5.28
CA TRP A 44 2.86 -3.26 -5.68
C TRP A 44 2.89 -4.14 -4.44
N VAL A 45 1.86 -4.99 -4.28
CA VAL A 45 1.75 -5.93 -3.17
C VAL A 45 1.91 -7.35 -3.71
N GLU A 46 3.01 -7.99 -3.32
CA GLU A 46 3.36 -9.33 -3.72
C GLU A 46 3.14 -10.32 -2.57
N SER A 47 2.40 -11.38 -2.86
CA SER A 47 2.17 -12.54 -2.01
C SER A 47 2.56 -13.82 -2.76
N PRO A 48 2.76 -14.96 -2.07
CA PRO A 48 2.91 -16.25 -2.73
C PRO A 48 1.77 -16.54 -3.73
N GLY A 49 2.07 -16.53 -5.03
CA GLY A 49 1.12 -16.84 -6.10
C GLY A 49 0.14 -15.72 -6.47
N GLU A 50 0.28 -14.53 -5.88
CA GLU A 50 -0.62 -13.39 -6.12
C GLU A 50 0.15 -12.08 -6.15
N SER A 51 -0.18 -11.23 -7.11
CA SER A 51 0.38 -9.88 -7.25
C SER A 51 -0.76 -8.90 -7.48
N ARG A 52 -0.88 -7.90 -6.61
CA ARG A 52 -1.87 -6.83 -6.71
C ARG A 52 -1.17 -5.49 -6.88
N ARG A 53 -1.73 -4.62 -7.72
CA ARG A 53 -1.21 -3.26 -7.92
C ARG A 53 -2.30 -2.26 -7.60
N PHE A 54 -1.96 -1.19 -6.91
CA PHE A 54 -2.89 -0.13 -6.53
C PHE A 54 -2.36 1.19 -7.05
N LYS A 55 -3.10 1.85 -7.93
CA LYS A 55 -2.69 3.09 -8.57
C LYS A 55 -2.48 4.17 -7.51
N LEU A 56 -1.40 4.92 -7.68
CA LEU A 56 -1.11 6.13 -6.95
C LEU A 56 -1.12 7.31 -7.93
N ASP A 57 -1.29 8.53 -7.45
CA ASP A 57 -1.15 9.71 -8.31
C ASP A 57 0.28 9.80 -8.85
N SER A 58 0.41 9.81 -10.18
CA SER A 58 1.69 9.92 -10.90
C SER A 58 2.24 11.35 -10.96
N ILE A 59 1.62 12.29 -10.24
CA ILE A 59 2.04 13.69 -10.12
C ILE A 59 2.19 14.08 -8.65
N ARG A 60 3.18 14.93 -8.35
CA ARG A 60 3.30 15.49 -7.00
C ARG A 60 2.17 16.51 -6.79
N LEU A 61 1.33 16.26 -5.77
CA LEU A 61 0.14 17.07 -5.51
C LEU A 61 0.48 18.45 -4.91
N LYS A 62 1.61 18.56 -4.19
CA LYS A 62 2.07 19.81 -3.58
C LYS A 62 3.59 19.93 -3.68
N SER A 63 4.06 21.06 -4.20
CA SER A 63 5.49 21.33 -4.35
C SER A 63 6.24 21.25 -3.01
N GLY A 64 7.42 20.63 -3.05
CA GLY A 64 8.33 20.51 -1.89
C GLY A 64 7.94 19.46 -0.85
N VAL A 65 6.84 18.72 -1.04
CA VAL A 65 6.43 17.64 -0.14
C VAL A 65 6.05 16.38 -0.90
N MET A 66 6.15 15.24 -0.23
CA MET A 66 5.74 13.94 -0.76
C MET A 66 4.21 13.81 -0.75
N ASN A 67 3.69 13.00 -1.67
CA ASN A 67 2.32 12.49 -1.59
C ASN A 67 2.21 11.44 -0.48
N ALA A 68 1.04 11.32 0.13
CA ALA A 68 0.73 10.27 1.08
C ALA A 68 -0.16 9.21 0.43
N PHE A 69 -0.05 7.96 0.86
CA PHE A 69 -1.01 6.90 0.52
C PHE A 69 -1.54 6.22 1.78
N HIS A 70 -2.78 5.75 1.68
CA HIS A 70 -3.44 4.87 2.66
C HIS A 70 -4.31 3.90 1.88
N ILE A 71 -3.89 2.64 1.81
CA ILE A 71 -4.61 1.57 1.10
C ILE A 71 -4.91 0.43 2.07
N ASN A 72 -6.17 0.00 2.11
CA ASN A 72 -6.59 -1.17 2.85
C ASN A 72 -6.63 -2.38 1.94
N ILE A 73 -5.95 -3.45 2.35
CA ILE A 73 -5.97 -4.75 1.69
C ILE A 73 -6.47 -5.83 2.64
N ALA A 74 -6.85 -6.99 2.09
CA ALA A 74 -7.23 -8.14 2.89
C ALA A 74 -6.12 -8.49 3.90
N GLU A 75 -6.51 -8.92 5.10
CA GLU A 75 -5.55 -9.55 6.00
C GLU A 75 -5.09 -10.87 5.35
N SER A 76 -3.82 -11.22 5.51
CA SER A 76 -3.31 -12.54 5.14
C SER A 76 -2.30 -13.04 6.16
N SER A 77 -2.38 -14.34 6.46
CA SER A 77 -1.37 -15.07 7.24
C SER A 77 -0.03 -15.21 6.50
N GLN A 78 0.00 -14.93 5.19
CA GLN A 78 1.21 -15.00 4.39
C GLN A 78 2.02 -13.71 4.49
N ARG A 79 3.35 -13.85 4.54
CA ARG A 79 4.28 -12.72 4.39
C ARG A 79 4.12 -12.11 3.00
N ARG A 80 4.01 -10.79 2.96
CA ARG A 80 3.89 -10.00 1.74
C ARG A 80 5.08 -9.06 1.59
N THR A 81 5.42 -8.72 0.36
CA THR A 81 6.32 -7.61 0.05
C THR A 81 5.49 -6.48 -0.52
N VAL A 82 5.66 -5.27 0.01
CA VAL A 82 5.02 -4.07 -0.50
C VAL A 82 6.10 -3.16 -1.05
N SER A 83 5.95 -2.74 -2.30
CA SER A 83 6.90 -1.86 -3.00
C SER A 83 6.17 -0.64 -3.56
N ILE A 84 6.77 0.53 -3.43
CA ILE A 84 6.35 1.74 -4.15
C ILE A 84 7.10 1.74 -5.47
N VAL A 85 6.37 1.75 -6.59
CA VAL A 85 6.95 1.82 -7.94
C VAL A 85 6.48 3.10 -8.60
N CYS A 86 7.39 3.82 -9.25
CA CYS A 86 7.08 4.97 -10.10
C CYS A 86 8.01 4.97 -11.30
N LYS A 87 7.49 5.18 -12.51
CA LYS A 87 8.32 5.25 -13.73
C LYS A 87 9.17 3.98 -13.93
N GLY A 88 8.61 2.82 -13.60
CA GLY A 88 9.28 1.52 -13.61
C GLY A 88 10.30 1.28 -12.47
N GLU A 89 10.61 2.29 -11.65
CA GLU A 89 11.63 2.21 -10.60
C GLU A 89 11.02 1.89 -9.23
N ILE A 90 11.65 0.98 -8.49
CA ILE A 90 11.27 0.69 -7.10
C ILE A 90 11.88 1.75 -6.19
N LEU A 91 11.02 2.60 -5.60
CA LEU A 91 11.46 3.69 -4.74
C LEU A 91 11.66 3.26 -3.27
N SER A 92 10.89 2.27 -2.82
CA SER A 92 10.95 1.72 -1.46
C SER A 92 10.27 0.36 -1.43
N SER A 93 10.77 -0.56 -0.59
CA SER A 93 10.15 -1.86 -0.36
C SER A 93 10.15 -2.22 1.13
N ARG A 94 9.14 -2.96 1.57
CA ARG A 94 9.00 -3.41 2.94
C ARG A 94 8.27 -4.76 3.03
N TYR A 95 8.68 -5.59 3.97
CA TYR A 95 7.91 -6.77 4.35
C TYR A 95 6.72 -6.42 5.24
N VAL A 96 5.58 -7.04 4.94
CA VAL A 96 4.37 -6.99 5.75
C VAL A 96 4.08 -8.40 6.27
N PHE A 97 3.93 -8.50 7.58
CA PHE A 97 3.61 -9.74 8.28
C PHE A 97 2.13 -9.76 8.67
N ALA A 98 1.65 -10.91 9.10
CA ALA A 98 0.30 -11.04 9.66
C ALA A 98 0.19 -10.26 10.98
N ALA A 99 -1.05 -10.00 11.42
CA ALA A 99 -1.27 -9.44 12.75
C ALA A 99 -0.71 -10.34 13.86
N GLU A 100 0.00 -9.75 14.82
CA GLU A 100 0.63 -10.49 15.94
C GLU A 100 -0.40 -10.95 16.98
N VAL A 101 -1.57 -10.31 17.03
CA VAL A 101 -2.65 -10.60 17.97
C VAL A 101 -3.97 -10.81 17.24
N PRO A 102 -4.91 -11.61 17.81
CA PRO A 102 -6.23 -11.77 17.26
C PRO A 102 -6.95 -10.42 17.10
N LEU A 103 -7.46 -10.18 15.89
CA LEU A 103 -8.22 -8.96 15.58
C LEU A 103 -9.70 -9.21 15.88
N THR A 104 -10.29 -8.43 16.78
CA THR A 104 -11.71 -8.52 17.15
C THR A 104 -12.43 -7.18 16.94
N TYR A 105 -13.70 -7.24 16.57
CA TYR A 105 -14.59 -6.08 16.47
C TYR A 105 -15.93 -6.42 17.12
N THR A 106 -16.70 -5.39 17.47
CA THR A 106 -18.06 -5.55 17.99
C THR A 106 -19.02 -4.69 17.19
N VAL A 107 -20.28 -5.11 17.10
CA VAL A 107 -21.38 -4.37 16.51
C VAL A 107 -22.43 -4.22 17.61
N ASN A 108 -22.89 -2.99 17.85
CA ASN A 108 -23.92 -2.69 18.85
C ASN A 108 -25.10 -2.03 18.15
N GLY A 109 -26.29 -2.64 18.27
CA GLY A 109 -27.51 -2.19 17.59
C GLY A 109 -27.60 -2.62 16.12
N GLU A 110 -28.63 -2.10 15.43
CA GLU A 110 -28.82 -2.07 13.96
C GLU A 110 -29.31 -0.68 13.56
#